data_AF-A0A257W512-F1
#
_entry.id   AF-A0A257W512-F1
#
_cell.length_a   1.000
_cell.length_b   1.000
_cell.length_c   1.000
_cell.angle_alpha   90.00
_cell.angle_beta   90.00
_cell.angle_gamma   90.00
#
_symmetry.space_group_name_H-M   'P 1'
#
loop_
_entity.id
_entity.type
_entity.pdbx_description
1 polymer ?
#
loop_
_entity_poly.entity_id
_entity_poly.type
_entity_poly.pdbx_seq_one_letter_code
_entity_poly.pdbx_strand_id
1 'polypeptide(L)'
;MRPSITRPATRVSYTPDQTKSIINDLSNGFMDDFSRRPLPGGALAPAATDVRTPTAEMRLLRPLIREFADEASQLNYELNDELRRLPTIRPLVTDALKVSALAVGLDRAMERVNDHRLVQADIEELDATWRELAYRLGNVRNISRPTAERIGSLNQINDDIDNAIGIDPQFNNRELIEKTTDLAQDLRNLIDDVQLEIRGREAQQLLLS
;
A
#
# COMPACT_ATOMS: atom_id res chain seq x y z
N MET A 1 27.14 47.14 -22.57
CA MET A 1 27.81 45.90 -22.15
C MET A 1 27.45 45.62 -20.70
N ARG A 2 26.69 44.55 -20.43
CA ARG A 2 26.40 44.06 -19.06
C ARG A 2 26.94 42.63 -18.95
N PRO A 3 27.69 42.25 -17.90
CA PRO A 3 28.21 40.91 -17.76
C PRO A 3 27.14 39.96 -17.20
N SER A 4 26.93 38.82 -17.87
CA SER A 4 26.11 37.72 -17.39
C SER A 4 26.91 36.91 -16.37
N ILE A 5 26.47 36.88 -15.11
CA ILE A 5 27.04 36.02 -14.07
C ILE A 5 26.34 34.67 -14.16
N THR A 6 26.98 33.71 -14.83
CA THR A 6 26.56 32.30 -14.80
C THR A 6 27.05 31.67 -13.51
N ARG A 7 26.15 31.50 -12.52
CA ARG A 7 26.41 30.70 -11.32
C ARG A 7 26.39 29.21 -11.69
N PRO A 8 27.45 28.43 -11.37
CA PRO A 8 27.39 26.98 -11.56
C PRO A 8 26.43 26.36 -10.53
N ALA A 9 25.49 25.52 -11.00
CA ALA A 9 24.62 24.73 -10.15
C ALA A 9 25.47 23.66 -9.44
N THR A 10 25.71 23.84 -8.15
CA THR A 10 26.36 22.84 -7.30
C THR A 10 25.45 21.61 -7.21
N ARG A 11 25.82 20.51 -7.86
CA ARG A 11 25.17 19.21 -7.69
C ARG A 11 25.51 18.68 -6.29
N VAL A 12 24.61 18.89 -5.34
CA VAL A 12 24.69 18.26 -4.03
C VAL A 12 24.45 16.76 -4.23
N SER A 13 25.48 15.95 -4.01
CA SER A 13 25.39 14.49 -4.06
C SER A 13 25.23 14.00 -2.62
N TYR A 14 24.06 13.47 -2.29
CA TYR A 14 23.77 12.93 -0.97
C TYR A 14 24.22 11.47 -0.88
N THR A 15 24.77 11.08 0.26
CA THR A 15 25.07 9.66 0.52
C THR A 15 23.75 8.90 0.80
N PRO A 16 23.74 7.55 0.63
CA PRO A 16 22.56 6.74 0.93
C PRO A 16 22.01 6.95 2.35
N ASP A 17 22.89 7.09 3.34
CA ASP A 17 22.49 7.31 4.74
C ASP A 17 21.96 8.72 5.01
N GLN A 18 22.47 9.74 4.32
CA GLN A 18 21.90 11.09 4.38
C GLN A 18 20.53 11.14 3.71
N THR A 19 20.33 10.39 2.63
CA THR A 19 19.04 10.28 1.96
C THR A 19 18.02 9.60 2.88
N LYS A 20 18.43 8.55 3.62
CA LYS A 20 17.60 7.92 4.67
C LYS A 20 17.24 8.90 5.79
N SER A 21 18.19 9.68 6.29
CA SER A 21 17.93 10.68 7.33
C SER A 21 16.96 11.77 6.85
N ILE A 22 17.12 12.24 5.62
CA ILE A 22 16.25 13.28 5.04
C ILE A 22 14.85 12.74 4.77
N ILE A 23 14.73 11.49 4.28
CA ILE A 23 13.43 10.84 4.09
C ILE A 23 12.78 10.59 5.45
N ASN A 24 13.52 10.13 6.45
CA ASN A 24 13.01 9.98 7.81
C ASN A 24 12.58 11.32 8.39
N ASP A 25 13.34 12.41 8.22
CA ASP A 25 12.96 13.74 8.70
C ASP A 25 11.77 14.35 7.95
N LEU A 26 11.68 14.15 6.63
CA LEU A 26 10.54 14.59 5.82
C LEU A 26 9.29 13.77 6.13
N SER A 27 9.47 12.46 6.31
CA SER A 27 8.42 11.54 6.74
C SER A 27 7.95 11.92 8.14
N ASN A 28 8.87 12.18 9.08
CA ASN A 28 8.55 12.63 10.43
C ASN A 28 7.81 13.98 10.43
N GLY A 29 8.25 14.95 9.62
CA GLY A 29 7.60 16.26 9.52
C GLY A 29 6.22 16.22 8.85
N PHE A 30 6.03 15.36 7.85
CA PHE A 30 4.75 15.14 7.18
C PHE A 30 3.81 14.27 8.03
N MET A 31 4.35 13.27 8.73
CA MET A 31 3.62 12.45 9.70
C MET A 31 3.17 13.26 10.90
N ASP A 32 3.92 14.27 11.35
CA ASP A 32 3.51 15.11 12.49
C ASP A 32 2.27 15.96 12.14
N ASP A 33 2.12 16.37 10.88
CA ASP A 33 0.94 17.10 10.38
C ASP A 33 -0.29 16.18 10.21
N PHE A 34 -0.08 14.95 9.72
CA PHE A 34 -1.13 13.91 9.68
C PHE A 34 -1.54 13.42 11.08
N SER A 35 -0.58 13.29 12.01
CA SER A 35 -0.82 12.86 13.40
C SER A 35 -1.60 13.88 14.23
N ARG A 36 -1.48 15.17 13.89
CA ARG A 36 -2.24 16.25 14.53
C ARG A 36 -3.63 16.41 13.96
N ARG A 37 -3.90 15.80 12.80
CA ARG A 37 -5.23 15.80 12.21
C ARG A 37 -6.11 14.85 13.01
N PRO A 38 -7.24 15.33 13.57
CA PRO A 38 -8.22 14.42 14.13
C PRO A 38 -8.62 13.44 13.03
N LEU A 39 -8.56 12.14 13.32
CA LEU A 39 -9.03 11.10 12.42
C LEU A 39 -10.45 11.46 11.93
N PRO A 40 -10.77 11.32 10.63
CA PRO A 40 -12.09 11.62 10.09
C PRO A 40 -13.11 10.60 10.63
N GLY A 41 -13.71 10.93 11.77
CA GLY A 41 -14.61 10.04 12.52
C GLY A 41 -14.86 10.50 13.97
N GLY A 42 -14.11 11.50 14.45
CA GLY A 42 -14.22 12.06 15.80
C GLY A 42 -15.51 12.84 16.10
N ALA A 43 -16.65 12.16 16.10
CA ALA A 43 -17.75 12.53 16.98
C ALA A 43 -17.40 12.04 18.39
N LEU A 44 -17.00 12.96 19.26
CA LEU A 44 -16.85 12.73 20.70
C LEU A 44 -18.14 12.07 21.26
N ALA A 45 -18.02 10.87 21.83
CA ALA A 45 -19.12 10.16 22.50
C ALA A 45 -18.56 9.34 23.70
N PRO A 46 -19.39 9.04 24.72
CA PRO A 46 -19.14 9.40 26.12
C PRO A 46 -18.57 8.27 26.99
N ALA A 47 -18.03 8.68 28.15
CA ALA A 47 -17.58 7.83 29.26
C ALA A 47 -16.67 6.66 28.83
N ALA A 48 -15.37 6.90 28.87
CA ALA A 48 -14.36 5.85 28.87
C ALA A 48 -14.79 4.77 29.87
N THR A 49 -15.25 3.63 29.35
CA THR A 49 -15.21 2.38 30.08
C THR A 49 -13.74 2.22 30.42
N ASP A 50 -13.38 2.49 31.68
CA ASP A 50 -12.00 2.46 32.18
C ASP A 50 -11.57 1.00 32.20
N VAL A 51 -11.33 0.42 31.01
CA VAL A 51 -10.68 -0.86 30.87
C VAL A 51 -9.23 -0.58 31.21
N ARG A 52 -8.92 -0.64 32.51
CA ARG A 52 -7.55 -0.49 33.03
C ARG A 52 -6.58 -1.49 32.39
N THR A 53 -7.11 -2.57 31.83
CA THR A 53 -6.39 -3.63 31.15
C THR A 53 -6.75 -3.65 29.66
N PRO A 54 -5.78 -3.77 28.74
CA PRO A 54 -6.07 -3.96 27.33
C PRO A 54 -6.95 -5.20 27.11
N THR A 55 -7.92 -5.10 26.20
CA THR A 55 -8.68 -6.24 25.68
C THR A 55 -7.74 -7.30 25.09
N ALA A 56 -8.20 -8.56 24.97
CA ALA A 56 -7.34 -9.64 24.48
C ALA A 56 -6.87 -9.36 23.05
N GLU A 57 -7.79 -8.87 22.22
CA GLU A 57 -7.59 -8.45 20.84
C GLU A 57 -6.60 -7.28 20.77
N MET A 58 -6.72 -6.27 21.65
CA MET A 58 -5.76 -5.15 21.69
C MET A 58 -4.33 -5.59 22.02
N ARG A 59 -4.15 -6.65 22.82
CA ARG A 59 -2.81 -7.20 23.09
C ARG A 59 -2.20 -7.89 21.87
N LEU A 60 -3.04 -8.46 21.00
CA LEU A 60 -2.62 -9.08 19.75
C LEU A 60 -2.36 -8.03 18.66
N LEU A 61 -3.19 -6.99 18.59
CA LEU A 61 -3.12 -5.96 17.56
C LEU A 61 -1.90 -5.04 17.68
N ARG A 62 -1.55 -4.62 18.90
CA ARG A 62 -0.44 -3.69 19.11
C ARG A 62 0.88 -4.14 18.44
N PRO A 63 1.37 -5.38 18.64
CA PRO A 63 2.59 -5.81 17.95
C PRO A 63 2.40 -5.89 16.43
N LEU A 64 1.24 -6.32 15.92
CA LEU A 64 0.97 -6.44 14.49
C LEU A 64 0.92 -5.08 13.79
N ILE A 65 0.25 -4.08 14.37
CA ILE A 65 0.17 -2.74 13.81
C ILE A 65 1.53 -2.03 13.85
N ARG A 66 2.31 -2.24 14.92
CA ARG A 66 3.68 -1.73 14.98
C ARG A 66 4.54 -2.33 13.86
N GLU A 67 4.49 -3.65 13.69
CA GLU A 67 5.21 -4.35 12.63
C GLU A 67 4.76 -3.86 11.24
N PHE A 68 3.45 -3.70 11.02
CA PHE A 68 2.91 -3.13 9.79
C PHE A 68 3.44 -1.72 9.54
N ALA A 69 3.46 -0.85 10.56
CA ALA A 69 3.96 0.52 10.43
C ALA A 69 5.46 0.57 10.07
N ASP A 70 6.27 -0.31 10.65
CA ASP A 70 7.69 -0.45 10.35
C ASP A 70 7.89 -0.93 8.90
N GLU A 71 7.17 -1.98 8.49
CA GLU A 71 7.21 -2.54 7.14
C GLU A 71 6.72 -1.54 6.08
N ALA A 72 5.66 -0.77 6.35
CA ALA A 72 5.14 0.25 5.45
C ALA A 72 6.13 1.42 5.31
N SER A 73 6.84 1.78 6.37
CA SER A 73 7.90 2.80 6.32
C SER A 73 9.08 2.33 5.46
N GLN A 74 9.45 1.05 5.58
CA GLN A 74 10.50 0.47 4.77
C GLN A 74 10.08 0.30 3.29
N LEU A 75 8.81 0.00 3.01
CA LEU A 75 8.26 0.00 1.66
C LEU A 75 8.39 1.39 1.01
N ASN A 76 8.11 2.45 1.75
CA ASN A 76 8.29 3.82 1.25
C ASN A 76 9.75 4.11 0.87
N TYR A 77 10.72 3.59 1.62
CA TYR A 77 12.14 3.73 1.27
C TYR A 77 12.46 3.02 -0.06
N GLU A 78 11.98 1.78 -0.23
CA GLU A 78 12.22 0.99 -1.44
C GLU A 78 11.54 1.59 -2.67
N LEU A 79 10.28 2.02 -2.54
CA LEU A 79 9.55 2.68 -3.62
C LEU A 79 10.18 4.04 -4.01
N ASN A 80 10.77 4.77 -3.07
CA ASN A 80 11.50 6.00 -3.38
C ASN A 80 12.81 5.74 -4.15
N ASP A 81 13.50 4.62 -3.90
CA ASP A 81 14.65 4.23 -4.73
C ASP A 81 14.18 3.81 -6.14
N GLU A 82 13.10 3.03 -6.22
CA GLU A 82 12.50 2.62 -7.49
C GLU A 82 11.97 3.78 -8.31
N LEU A 83 11.49 4.85 -7.68
CA LEU A 83 10.98 6.05 -8.35
C LEU A 83 12.02 6.67 -9.30
N ARG A 84 13.32 6.51 -9.00
CA ARG A 84 14.41 6.97 -9.87
C ARG A 84 14.47 6.18 -11.18
N ARG A 85 14.06 4.92 -11.17
CA ARG A 85 14.07 3.99 -12.32
C ARG A 85 12.72 3.95 -13.03
N LEU A 86 11.63 4.08 -12.29
CA LEU A 86 10.25 3.96 -12.77
C LEU A 86 9.45 5.21 -12.38
N PRO A 87 9.56 6.33 -13.10
CA PRO A 87 8.83 7.56 -12.77
C PRO A 87 7.30 7.40 -12.72
N THR A 88 6.79 6.36 -13.40
CA THR A 88 5.36 6.00 -13.46
C THR A 88 4.79 5.58 -12.10
N ILE A 89 5.62 5.16 -11.13
CA ILE A 89 5.15 4.75 -9.79
C ILE A 89 4.93 5.94 -8.85
N ARG A 90 5.23 7.19 -9.25
CA ARG A 90 5.10 8.38 -8.40
C ARG A 90 3.75 8.48 -7.66
N PRO A 91 2.59 8.22 -8.29
CA PRO A 91 1.31 8.22 -7.57
C PRO A 91 1.27 7.16 -6.46
N LEU A 92 1.83 5.97 -6.72
CA LEU A 92 1.89 4.85 -5.77
C LEU A 92 2.78 5.16 -4.57
N VAL A 93 3.88 5.89 -4.77
CA VAL A 93 4.71 6.39 -3.65
C VAL A 93 3.90 7.31 -2.74
N THR A 94 3.06 8.17 -3.33
CA THR A 94 2.20 9.07 -2.55
C THR A 94 1.17 8.29 -1.75
N ASP A 95 0.60 7.23 -2.33
CA ASP A 95 -0.37 6.38 -1.65
C ASP A 95 0.29 5.50 -0.57
N ALA A 96 1.52 5.03 -0.78
CA ALA A 96 2.32 4.33 0.22
C ALA A 96 2.66 5.21 1.44
N LEU A 97 2.90 6.51 1.22
CA LEU A 97 3.10 7.46 2.32
C LEU A 97 1.82 7.63 3.16
N LYS A 98 0.64 7.63 2.52
CA LYS A 98 -0.64 7.69 3.25
C LYS A 98 -0.83 6.44 4.11
N VAL A 99 -0.60 5.25 3.58
CA VAL A 99 -0.68 3.99 4.34
C VAL A 99 0.25 4.00 5.54
N SER A 100 1.51 4.43 5.36
CA SER A 100 2.47 4.53 6.46
C SER A 100 2.05 5.55 7.51
N ALA A 101 1.50 6.70 7.11
CA ALA A 101 0.99 7.70 8.04
C ALA A 101 -0.22 7.18 8.84
N LEU A 102 -1.15 6.46 8.18
CA LEU A 102 -2.29 5.81 8.86
C LEU A 102 -1.79 4.78 9.87
N ALA A 103 -0.87 3.89 9.48
CA ALA A 103 -0.33 2.86 10.36
C ALA A 103 0.39 3.44 11.58
N VAL A 104 1.23 4.46 11.39
CA VAL A 104 1.92 5.14 12.51
C VAL A 104 0.94 5.89 13.41
N GLY A 105 -0.07 6.54 12.83
CA GLY A 105 -1.14 7.19 13.59
C GLY A 105 -1.90 6.19 14.45
N LEU A 106 -2.19 5.01 13.89
CA LEU A 106 -2.90 3.93 14.55
C LEU A 106 -2.08 3.29 15.68
N ASP A 107 -0.78 3.02 15.48
CA ASP A 107 0.12 2.55 16.54
C ASP A 107 0.10 3.50 17.75
N ARG A 108 0.22 4.81 17.49
CA ARG A 108 0.15 5.85 18.54
C ARG A 108 -1.22 5.91 19.22
N ALA A 109 -2.31 5.70 18.49
CA ALA A 109 -3.66 5.67 19.05
C ALA A 109 -3.85 4.45 19.96
N MET A 110 -3.36 3.28 19.54
CA MET A 110 -3.44 2.03 20.30
C MET A 110 -2.65 2.05 21.61
N GLU A 111 -1.63 2.90 21.74
CA GLU A 111 -0.94 3.14 23.02
C GLU A 111 -1.82 3.86 24.05
N ARG A 112 -2.79 4.66 23.59
CA ARG A 112 -3.66 5.50 24.44
C ARG A 112 -4.98 4.84 24.77
N VAL A 113 -5.34 3.80 24.03
CA VAL A 113 -6.64 3.14 24.10
C VAL A 113 -6.44 1.67 24.49
N ASN A 114 -7.34 1.13 25.32
CA ASN A 114 -7.26 -0.27 25.77
C ASN A 114 -8.36 -1.17 25.15
N ASP A 115 -9.41 -0.56 24.59
CA ASP A 115 -10.49 -1.26 23.88
C ASP A 115 -10.24 -1.20 22.36
N HIS A 116 -10.17 -2.37 21.71
CA HIS A 116 -9.95 -2.47 20.26
C HIS A 116 -11.12 -1.88 19.45
N ARG A 117 -12.35 -1.89 20.00
CA ARG A 117 -13.54 -1.39 19.30
C ARG A 117 -13.47 0.10 19.00
N LEU A 118 -12.70 0.85 19.78
CA LEU A 118 -12.51 2.28 19.61
C LEU A 118 -11.56 2.64 18.46
N VAL A 119 -10.77 1.68 17.98
CA VAL A 119 -9.82 1.83 16.86
C VAL A 119 -10.20 0.96 15.66
N GLN A 120 -11.36 0.28 15.72
CA GLN A 120 -11.80 -0.62 14.67
C GLN A 120 -12.00 0.08 13.32
N ALA A 121 -12.65 1.26 13.33
CA ALA A 121 -12.86 2.04 12.10
C ALA A 121 -11.54 2.45 11.44
N ASP A 122 -10.52 2.77 12.24
CA ASP A 122 -9.20 3.15 11.74
C ASP A 122 -8.44 1.94 11.17
N ILE A 123 -8.63 0.74 11.75
CA ILE A 123 -8.08 -0.51 11.20
C ILE A 123 -8.75 -0.83 9.86
N GLU A 124 -10.07 -0.70 9.75
CA GLU A 124 -10.82 -0.91 8.49
C GLU A 124 -10.38 0.08 7.39
N GLU A 125 -10.12 1.35 7.75
CA GLU A 125 -9.57 2.34 6.81
C GLU A 125 -8.16 1.96 6.35
N LEU A 126 -7.32 1.47 7.27
CA LEU A 126 -5.96 1.03 6.94
C LEU A 126 -5.99 -0.16 5.97
N ASP A 127 -6.80 -1.18 6.26
CA ASP A 127 -6.98 -2.37 5.42
C ASP A 127 -7.42 -1.98 4.00
N ALA A 128 -8.50 -1.19 3.88
CA ALA A 128 -9.02 -0.79 2.58
C ALA A 128 -7.98 0.00 1.77
N THR A 129 -7.28 0.92 2.42
CA THR A 129 -6.24 1.74 1.78
C THR A 129 -5.04 0.87 1.35
N TRP A 130 -4.63 -0.08 2.20
CA TRP A 130 -3.53 -0.99 1.91
C TRP A 130 -3.88 -1.94 0.75
N ARG A 131 -5.04 -2.59 0.76
CA ARG A 131 -5.46 -3.53 -0.30
C ARG A 131 -5.50 -2.85 -1.67
N GLU A 132 -6.01 -1.62 -1.76
CA GLU A 132 -5.99 -0.85 -3.00
C GLU A 132 -4.55 -0.60 -3.50
N LEU A 133 -3.66 -0.19 -2.59
CA LEU A 133 -2.26 0.05 -2.92
C LEU A 133 -1.54 -1.23 -3.34
N ALA A 134 -1.70 -2.31 -2.58
CA ALA A 134 -1.09 -3.62 -2.84
C ALA A 134 -1.48 -4.14 -4.23
N TYR A 135 -2.76 -4.01 -4.61
CA TYR A 135 -3.24 -4.35 -5.95
C TYR A 135 -2.55 -3.52 -7.04
N ARG A 136 -2.48 -2.19 -6.86
CA ARG A 136 -1.86 -1.30 -7.85
C ARG A 136 -0.36 -1.55 -7.97
N LEU A 137 0.32 -1.85 -6.87
CA LEU A 137 1.74 -2.22 -6.85
C LEU A 137 1.98 -3.59 -7.50
N GLY A 138 1.11 -4.57 -7.27
CA GLY A 138 1.18 -5.89 -7.91
C GLY A 138 1.09 -5.84 -9.45
N ASN A 139 0.42 -4.81 -9.98
CA ASN A 139 0.30 -4.56 -11.41
C ASN A 139 1.49 -3.79 -12.03
N VAL A 140 2.45 -3.33 -11.23
CA VAL A 140 3.63 -2.61 -11.74
C VAL A 140 4.62 -3.60 -12.33
N ARG A 141 4.93 -3.43 -13.63
CA ARG A 141 5.98 -4.21 -14.29
C ARG A 141 7.37 -3.77 -13.81
N ASN A 142 8.27 -4.73 -13.66
CA ASN A 142 9.67 -4.54 -13.25
C ASN A 142 9.85 -3.93 -11.84
N ILE A 143 8.88 -4.15 -10.95
CA ILE A 143 9.09 -3.90 -9.51
C ILE A 143 10.24 -4.78 -9.02
N SER A 144 11.07 -4.26 -8.12
CA SER A 144 12.21 -5.03 -7.64
C SER A 144 11.76 -6.15 -6.71
N ARG A 145 12.54 -7.24 -6.69
CA ARG A 145 12.25 -8.39 -5.83
C ARG A 145 12.12 -8.04 -4.33
N PRO A 146 13.00 -7.20 -3.74
CA PRO A 146 12.83 -6.77 -2.35
C PRO A 146 11.49 -6.09 -2.09
N THR A 147 11.06 -5.18 -2.97
CA THR A 147 9.77 -4.49 -2.86
C THR A 147 8.60 -5.46 -2.96
N ALA A 148 8.68 -6.43 -3.88
CA ALA A 148 7.65 -7.48 -4.01
C ALA A 148 7.55 -8.38 -2.77
N GLU A 149 8.70 -8.78 -2.20
CA GLU A 149 8.75 -9.54 -0.95
C GLU A 149 8.14 -8.75 0.21
N ARG A 150 8.38 -7.43 0.26
CA ARG A 150 7.81 -6.54 1.27
C ARG A 150 6.31 -6.35 1.16
N ILE A 151 5.79 -6.22 -0.06
CA ILE A 151 4.33 -6.21 -0.30
C ILE A 151 3.72 -7.52 0.22
N GLY A 152 4.38 -8.66 -0.01
CA GLY A 152 3.94 -9.95 0.53
C GLY A 152 3.92 -9.99 2.06
N SER A 153 4.96 -9.46 2.71
CA SER A 153 5.02 -9.34 4.18
C SER A 153 3.88 -8.51 4.74
N LEU A 154 3.63 -7.33 4.16
CA LEU A 154 2.54 -6.45 4.57
C LEU A 154 1.16 -7.08 4.37
N ASN A 155 0.96 -7.85 3.29
CA ASN A 155 -0.28 -8.60 3.09
C ASN A 155 -0.50 -9.63 4.20
N GLN A 156 0.55 -10.39 4.57
CA GLN A 156 0.45 -11.37 5.65
C GLN A 156 0.10 -10.71 6.99
N ILE A 157 0.79 -9.61 7.34
CA ILE A 157 0.51 -8.88 8.59
C ILE A 157 -0.90 -8.31 8.59
N ASN A 158 -1.37 -7.79 7.45
CA ASN A 158 -2.74 -7.29 7.31
C ASN A 158 -3.79 -8.38 7.51
N ASP A 159 -3.58 -9.56 6.92
CA ASP A 159 -4.47 -10.70 7.13
C ASP A 159 -4.44 -11.17 8.60
N ASP A 160 -3.29 -11.13 9.27
CA ASP A 160 -3.17 -11.44 10.70
C ASP A 160 -3.89 -10.40 11.58
N ILE A 161 -3.88 -9.12 11.19
CA ILE A 161 -4.65 -8.05 11.83
C ILE A 161 -6.15 -8.34 11.71
N ASP A 162 -6.65 -8.60 10.51
CA ASP A 162 -8.07 -8.91 10.23
C ASP A 162 -8.55 -10.10 11.08
N ASN A 163 -7.74 -11.17 11.13
CA ASN A 163 -8.00 -12.35 11.94
C ASN A 163 -8.06 -12.04 13.45
N ALA A 164 -7.22 -11.12 13.95
CA ALA A 164 -7.16 -10.79 15.38
C ALA A 164 -8.38 -10.04 15.90
N ILE A 165 -9.09 -9.30 15.04
CA ILE A 165 -10.32 -8.56 15.38
C ILE A 165 -11.60 -9.32 15.04
N GLY A 166 -11.48 -10.50 14.42
CA GLY A 166 -12.63 -11.26 13.95
C GLY A 166 -13.46 -10.46 12.93
N ILE A 167 -12.83 -9.51 12.23
CA ILE A 167 -13.41 -8.99 11.00
C ILE A 167 -13.34 -10.16 10.02
N ASP A 168 -14.50 -10.76 9.76
CA ASP A 168 -14.66 -11.70 8.65
C ASP A 168 -14.06 -10.98 7.42
N PRO A 169 -13.00 -11.51 6.77
CA PRO A 169 -12.31 -10.81 5.70
C PRO A 169 -13.40 -10.39 4.73
N GLN A 170 -13.71 -9.08 4.68
CA GLN A 170 -14.97 -8.62 4.10
C GLN A 170 -15.05 -9.24 2.72
N PHE A 171 -15.94 -10.22 2.58
CA PHE A 171 -15.95 -11.21 1.50
C PHE A 171 -15.36 -10.58 0.25
N ASN A 172 -14.21 -11.06 -0.22
CA ASN A 172 -13.40 -10.38 -1.24
C ASN A 172 -14.11 -10.46 -2.61
N ASN A 173 -15.30 -9.85 -2.71
CA ASN A 173 -16.14 -9.74 -3.89
C ASN A 173 -15.35 -9.04 -4.99
N ARG A 174 -14.44 -8.15 -4.59
CA ARG A 174 -13.54 -7.48 -5.52
C ARG A 174 -12.46 -8.41 -6.07
N GLU A 175 -11.77 -9.20 -5.24
CA GLU A 175 -10.83 -10.23 -5.74
C GLU A 175 -11.55 -11.34 -6.51
N LEU A 176 -12.77 -11.69 -6.12
CA LEU A 176 -13.61 -12.63 -6.87
C LEU A 176 -13.99 -12.03 -8.23
N ILE A 177 -14.41 -10.76 -8.28
CA ILE A 177 -14.68 -10.03 -9.53
C ILE A 177 -13.40 -9.89 -10.36
N GLU A 178 -12.24 -9.62 -9.76
CA GLU A 178 -10.94 -9.54 -10.44
C GLU A 178 -10.56 -10.89 -11.04
N LYS A 179 -10.56 -11.97 -10.25
CA LYS A 179 -10.31 -13.32 -10.77
C LYS A 179 -11.33 -13.73 -11.84
N THR A 180 -12.59 -13.29 -11.72
CA THR A 180 -13.62 -13.56 -12.74
C THR A 180 -13.43 -12.70 -14.00
N THR A 181 -12.92 -11.46 -13.85
CA THR A 181 -12.63 -10.55 -14.97
C THR A 181 -11.40 -11.01 -15.73
N ASP A 182 -10.35 -11.41 -15.02
CA ASP A 182 -9.14 -11.99 -15.57
C ASP A 182 -9.47 -13.30 -16.33
N LEU A 183 -10.27 -14.18 -15.71
CA LEU A 183 -10.75 -15.39 -16.38
C LEU A 183 -11.59 -15.07 -17.64
N ALA A 184 -12.44 -14.04 -17.59
CA ALA A 184 -13.24 -13.62 -18.74
C ALA A 184 -12.40 -12.96 -19.85
N GLN A 185 -11.25 -12.37 -19.52
CA GLN A 185 -10.27 -11.84 -20.46
C GLN A 185 -9.51 -12.99 -21.14
N ASP A 186 -9.04 -13.97 -20.36
CA ASP A 186 -8.33 -15.14 -20.85
C ASP A 186 -9.19 -16.00 -21.78
N LEU A 187 -10.47 -16.19 -21.44
CA LEU A 187 -11.43 -16.88 -22.31
C LEU A 187 -11.66 -16.15 -23.63
N ARG A 188 -11.69 -14.80 -23.62
CA ARG A 188 -11.83 -14.00 -24.86
C ARG A 188 -10.60 -14.14 -25.75
N ASN A 189 -9.41 -14.05 -25.16
CA ASN A 189 -8.16 -14.26 -25.89
C ASN A 189 -8.11 -15.65 -26.54
N LEU A 190 -8.52 -16.69 -25.80
CA LEU A 190 -8.56 -18.06 -26.31
C LEU A 190 -9.56 -18.22 -27.47
N ILE A 191 -10.73 -17.58 -27.38
CA ILE A 191 -11.71 -17.59 -28.47
C ILE A 191 -11.15 -16.91 -29.72
N ASP A 192 -10.50 -15.75 -29.55
CA ASP A 192 -9.89 -15.02 -30.66
C ASP A 192 -8.78 -15.85 -31.34
N ASP A 193 -7.95 -16.53 -30.56
CA ASP A 193 -6.89 -17.41 -31.05
C ASP A 193 -7.47 -18.60 -31.85
N VAL A 194 -8.52 -19.25 -31.33
CA VAL A 194 -9.20 -20.36 -32.02
C VAL A 194 -9.84 -19.88 -33.32
N GLN A 195 -10.46 -18.70 -33.34
CA GLN A 195 -11.04 -18.14 -34.57
C GLN A 195 -9.98 -17.80 -35.61
N LEU A 196 -8.83 -17.29 -35.18
CA LEU A 196 -7.69 -17.01 -36.04
C LEU A 196 -7.14 -18.31 -36.66
N GLU A 197 -7.01 -19.37 -35.87
CA GLU A 197 -6.60 -20.68 -36.38
C GLU A 197 -7.61 -21.27 -37.37
N ILE A 198 -8.90 -21.20 -37.09
CA ILE A 198 -9.94 -21.75 -37.98
C ILE A 198 -9.93 -21.02 -39.33
N ARG A 199 -9.89 -19.68 -39.33
CA ARG A 199 -9.81 -18.88 -40.56
C ARG A 199 -8.49 -19.08 -41.31
N GLY A 200 -7.39 -19.27 -40.58
CA GLY A 200 -6.09 -19.59 -41.17
C GLY A 200 -6.09 -20.92 -41.93
N ARG A 201 -6.79 -21.94 -41.41
CA ARG A 201 -6.94 -23.25 -42.07
C ARG A 201 -7.85 -23.18 -43.30
N GLU A 202 -8.92 -22.41 -43.25
CA GLU A 202 -9.81 -22.18 -44.41
C GLU A 202 -9.10 -21.46 -45.56
N ALA A 203 -8.27 -20.45 -45.24
CA ALA A 203 -7.46 -19.73 -46.23
C ALA A 203 -6.37 -20.63 -46.87
N GLN A 204 -5.80 -21.56 -46.11
CA GLN A 204 -4.84 -22.54 -46.64
C GLN A 204 -5.50 -23.60 -47.53
N GLN A 205 -6.77 -23.97 -47.28
CA GLN A 205 -7.50 -24.91 -48.13
C GLN A 205 -7.89 -24.31 -49.50
N LEU A 206 -8.19 -23.00 -49.56
CA LEU A 206 -8.52 -22.31 -50.82
C LEU A 206 -7.32 -22.07 -51.74
N LEU A 207 -6.09 -22.13 -51.22
CA LEU A 207 -4.86 -21.98 -52.01
C LEU A 207 -4.33 -23.31 -52.58
N LEU A 208 -4.94 -24.44 -52.19
CA LEU A 208 -4.54 -25.79 -52.60
C LEU A 208 -5.60 -26.50 -53.47
N SER A 209 -6.69 -25.81 -53.82
CA SER A 209 -7.75 -26.26 -54.75
C SER A 209 -7.73 -25.47 -56.04
#